data_AF-A0A1F2WG37-F1
#
_entry.id   AF-A0A1F2WG37-F1
#
_cell.length_a   1.000
_cell.length_b   1.000
_cell.length_c   1.000
_cell.angle_alpha   90.00
_cell.angle_beta   90.00
_cell.angle_gamma   90.00
#
_symmetry.space_group_name_H-M   'P 1'
#
loop_
_entity.id
_entity.type
_entity.pdbx_description
1 polymer ?
#
loop_
_entity_poly.entity_id
_entity_poly.type
_entity_poly.pdbx_seq_one_letter_code
_entity_poly.pdbx_strand_id
1 'polypeptide(L)'
;MPQHSDLANIISIQRNFQRRLGHDFHNMSTEERVDYARTMVLAAQVELVEVLNETSWKSWADANFFNHEAFIGELADVVHFIINLYLVALPLASPNTLAETICRTFVAKNHTNHRRQDDGYMGHVEAEEPRRCPTCHTDISPKATAFRAPELICNGTREGCKMPDLAS
;
A
#
# COMPACT_ATOMS: atom_id res chain seq x y z
N MET A 1 -3.10 -11.74 29.28
CA MET A 1 -3.72 -11.08 28.11
C MET A 1 -2.85 -11.40 26.91
N PRO A 2 -3.40 -11.61 25.70
CA PRO A 2 -2.56 -11.79 24.52
C PRO A 2 -1.70 -10.54 24.34
N GLN A 3 -0.40 -10.70 24.22
CA GLN A 3 0.52 -9.58 24.04
C GLN A 3 0.38 -9.10 22.59
N HIS A 4 -0.05 -7.85 22.39
CA HIS A 4 -0.13 -7.24 21.07
C HIS A 4 1.28 -6.91 20.56
N SER A 5 1.53 -7.11 19.27
CA SER A 5 2.76 -6.60 18.65
C SER A 5 2.76 -5.06 18.64
N ASP A 6 3.94 -4.44 18.57
CA ASP A 6 4.05 -2.97 18.50
C ASP A 6 3.28 -2.40 17.31
N LEU A 7 3.30 -3.10 16.17
CA LEU A 7 2.53 -2.71 14.99
C LEU A 7 1.01 -2.81 15.25
N ALA A 8 0.54 -3.84 15.96
CA ALA A 8 -0.87 -3.93 16.33
C ALA A 8 -1.28 -2.80 17.29
N ASN A 9 -0.38 -2.38 18.20
CA ASN A 9 -0.59 -1.22 19.06
C ASN A 9 -0.70 0.07 18.23
N ILE A 10 0.23 0.30 17.29
CA ILE A 10 0.20 1.44 16.35
C ILE A 10 -1.11 1.50 15.56
N ILE A 11 -1.55 0.36 15.01
CA ILE A 11 -2.81 0.27 14.26
C ILE A 11 -4.01 0.58 15.17
N SER A 12 -3.97 0.11 16.42
CA SER A 12 -5.03 0.34 17.40
C SER A 12 -5.16 1.83 17.75
N ILE A 13 -4.06 2.50 18.09
CA ILE A 13 -4.06 3.94 18.41
C ILE A 13 -4.51 4.75 17.19
N GLN A 14 -4.07 4.38 15.99
CA GLN A 14 -4.44 5.11 14.77
C GLN A 14 -5.91 4.92 14.43
N ARG A 15 -6.45 3.71 14.54
CA ARG A 15 -7.88 3.45 14.35
C ARG A 15 -8.74 4.26 15.32
N ASN A 16 -8.32 4.36 16.58
CA ASN A 16 -9.02 5.17 17.57
C ASN A 16 -8.96 6.66 17.23
N PHE A 17 -7.83 7.15 16.73
CA PHE A 17 -7.72 8.52 16.25
C PHE A 17 -8.65 8.79 15.06
N GLN A 18 -8.68 7.92 14.05
CA GLN A 18 -9.59 8.07 12.90
C GLN A 18 -11.07 8.06 13.29
N ARG A 19 -11.45 7.21 14.27
CA ARG A 19 -12.81 7.23 14.86
C ARG A 19 -13.15 8.56 15.53
N ARG A 20 -12.18 9.18 16.24
CA ARG A 20 -12.36 10.51 16.85
C ARG A 20 -12.55 11.61 15.82
N LEU A 21 -11.98 11.45 14.62
CA LEU A 21 -12.20 12.33 13.48
C LEU A 21 -13.53 12.08 12.76
N GLY A 22 -14.33 11.08 13.20
CA GLY A 22 -15.63 10.77 12.63
C GLY A 22 -15.59 9.74 11.49
N HIS A 23 -14.46 9.11 11.22
CA HIS A 23 -14.38 8.07 10.20
C HIS A 23 -14.88 6.72 10.72
N ASP A 24 -15.85 6.15 9.99
CA ASP A 24 -16.33 4.79 10.19
C ASP A 24 -16.05 3.92 8.95
N PHE A 25 -14.85 3.33 8.89
CA PHE A 25 -14.42 2.49 7.79
C PHE A 25 -15.33 1.27 7.56
N HIS A 26 -16.06 0.79 8.58
CA HIS A 26 -16.94 -0.36 8.43
C HIS A 26 -18.09 -0.05 7.47
N ASN A 27 -18.66 1.15 7.61
CA ASN A 27 -19.88 1.56 6.92
C ASN A 27 -19.63 2.44 5.69
N MET A 28 -18.37 2.73 5.34
CA MET A 28 -18.03 3.42 4.10
C MET A 28 -18.46 2.62 2.86
N SER A 29 -19.16 3.29 1.95
CA SER A 29 -19.45 2.83 0.59
C SER A 29 -18.18 2.69 -0.25
N THR A 30 -18.29 2.07 -1.42
CA THR A 30 -17.14 1.97 -2.34
C THR A 30 -16.66 3.34 -2.80
N GLU A 31 -17.56 4.27 -3.16
CA GLU A 31 -17.15 5.63 -3.54
C GLU A 31 -16.44 6.36 -2.39
N GLU A 32 -16.95 6.25 -1.16
CA GLU A 32 -16.34 6.90 0.01
C GLU A 32 -14.93 6.34 0.30
N ARG A 33 -14.74 5.02 0.15
CA ARG A 33 -13.41 4.41 0.29
C ARG A 33 -12.44 4.86 -0.79
N VAL A 34 -12.91 4.99 -2.03
CA VAL A 34 -12.09 5.48 -3.14
C VAL A 34 -11.67 6.92 -2.89
N ASP A 35 -12.59 7.76 -2.44
CA ASP A 35 -12.29 9.16 -2.13
C ASP A 35 -11.34 9.29 -0.93
N TYR A 36 -11.61 8.55 0.15
CA TYR A 36 -10.74 8.51 1.31
C TYR A 36 -9.32 8.04 0.94
N ALA A 37 -9.20 6.95 0.16
CA ALA A 37 -7.91 6.46 -0.30
C ALA A 37 -7.16 7.49 -1.16
N ARG A 38 -7.87 8.21 -2.05
CA ARG A 38 -7.29 9.30 -2.83
C ARG A 38 -6.73 10.39 -1.91
N THR A 39 -7.51 10.83 -0.93
CA THR A 39 -7.08 11.85 0.03
C THR A 39 -5.86 11.41 0.83
N MET A 40 -5.83 10.16 1.32
CA MET A 40 -4.68 9.65 2.08
C MET A 40 -3.41 9.54 1.22
N VAL A 41 -3.54 9.18 -0.06
CA VAL A 41 -2.39 9.15 -0.99
C VAL A 41 -1.87 10.56 -1.25
N LEU A 42 -2.76 11.54 -1.49
CA LEU A 42 -2.35 12.93 -1.69
C LEU A 42 -1.69 13.51 -0.44
N ALA A 43 -2.24 13.24 0.74
CA ALA A 43 -1.66 13.69 2.00
C ALA A 43 -0.26 13.09 2.21
N ALA A 44 -0.09 11.77 2.01
CA ALA A 44 1.23 11.13 2.09
C ALA A 44 2.24 11.70 1.08
N GLN A 45 1.80 12.14 -0.10
CA GLN A 45 2.68 12.80 -1.06
C GLN A 45 3.15 14.17 -0.57
N VAL A 46 2.28 14.95 0.07
CA VAL A 46 2.66 16.22 0.69
C VAL A 46 3.69 15.97 1.79
N GLU A 47 3.46 15.04 2.71
CA GLU A 47 4.43 14.73 3.77
C GLU A 47 5.76 14.21 3.22
N LEU A 48 5.77 13.46 2.12
CA LEU A 48 7.01 13.05 1.46
C LEU A 48 7.79 14.25 0.88
N VAL A 49 7.10 15.33 0.49
CA VAL A 49 7.75 16.59 0.12
C VAL A 49 8.31 17.30 1.36
N GLU A 50 7.63 17.22 2.50
CA GLU A 50 8.15 17.73 3.79
C GLU A 50 9.41 16.96 4.22
N VAL A 51 9.39 15.62 4.16
CA VAL A 51 10.58 14.76 4.33
C VAL A 51 11.75 15.22 3.45
N LEU A 52 11.49 15.53 2.17
CA LEU A 52 12.52 15.99 1.25
C LEU A 52 13.10 17.35 1.67
N ASN A 53 12.26 18.26 2.16
CA ASN A 53 12.65 19.60 2.61
C ASN A 53 13.58 19.58 3.83
N GLU A 54 13.57 18.50 4.61
CA GLU A 54 14.51 18.27 5.72
C GLU A 54 15.92 17.83 5.26
N THR A 55 16.20 17.94 3.96
CA THR A 55 17.50 17.67 3.35
C THR A 55 17.92 18.79 2.39
N SER A 56 19.22 18.90 2.11
CA SER A 56 19.74 19.82 1.09
C SER A 56 19.52 19.33 -0.35
N TRP A 57 18.25 19.17 -0.75
CA TRP A 57 17.90 18.62 -2.07
C TRP A 57 18.05 19.61 -3.24
N LYS A 58 18.02 20.92 -2.96
CA LYS A 58 18.11 21.98 -3.98
C LYS A 58 19.53 22.06 -4.52
N SER A 59 19.75 21.52 -5.71
CA SER A 59 21.07 21.50 -6.36
C SER A 59 21.66 22.89 -6.67
N TRP A 60 20.84 23.94 -6.65
CA TRP A 60 21.27 25.33 -6.87
C TRP A 60 21.51 26.13 -5.57
N ALA A 61 21.31 25.53 -4.40
CA ALA A 61 21.53 26.18 -3.12
C ALA A 61 22.86 25.71 -2.50
N ASP A 62 23.62 26.62 -1.91
CA ASP A 62 24.85 26.31 -1.17
C ASP A 62 24.51 25.95 0.29
N ALA A 63 23.82 24.83 0.46
CA ALA A 63 23.44 24.28 1.77
C ALA A 63 23.83 22.80 1.84
N ASN A 64 24.25 22.35 3.02
CA ASN A 64 24.56 20.96 3.27
C ASN A 64 24.10 20.57 4.68
N PHE A 65 22.90 20.03 4.77
CA PHE A 65 22.27 19.60 6.00
C PHE A 65 21.37 18.38 5.78
N PHE A 66 21.17 17.65 6.87
CA PHE A 66 20.17 16.60 7.01
C PHE A 66 19.57 16.74 8.41
N ASN A 67 18.33 17.18 8.50
CA ASN A 67 17.66 17.43 9.78
C ASN A 67 17.03 16.13 10.30
N HIS A 68 17.84 15.29 10.97
CA HIS A 68 17.44 13.94 11.37
C HIS A 68 16.14 13.86 12.17
N GLU A 69 15.93 14.78 13.13
CA GLU A 69 14.77 14.74 14.01
C GLU A 69 13.48 15.09 13.24
N ALA A 70 13.49 16.19 12.49
CA ALA A 70 12.35 16.58 11.66
C ALA A 70 12.08 15.54 10.57
N PHE A 71 13.11 15.02 9.92
CA PHE A 71 12.97 13.97 8.90
C PHE A 71 12.25 12.72 9.43
N ILE A 72 12.55 12.30 10.66
CA ILE A 72 11.85 11.19 11.31
C ILE A 72 10.41 11.56 11.67
N GLY A 73 10.17 12.81 12.09
CA GLY A 73 8.83 13.36 12.32
C GLY A 73 7.94 13.26 11.07
N GLU A 74 8.40 13.83 9.95
CA GLU A 74 7.64 13.81 8.69
C GLU A 74 7.43 12.38 8.15
N LEU A 75 8.41 11.48 8.37
CA LEU A 75 8.23 10.06 8.07
C LEU A 75 7.13 9.40 8.91
N ALA A 76 6.97 9.81 10.18
CA ALA A 76 5.89 9.29 11.03
C ALA A 76 4.51 9.72 10.48
N ASP A 77 4.40 10.94 9.96
CA ASP A 77 3.16 11.42 9.32
C ASP A 77 2.84 10.64 8.04
N VAL A 78 3.85 10.31 7.22
CA VAL A 78 3.68 9.36 6.10
C VAL A 78 3.14 8.01 6.60
N VAL A 79 3.67 7.47 7.71
CA VAL A 79 3.21 6.20 8.28
C VAL A 79 1.75 6.28 8.72
N HIS A 80 1.28 7.39 9.30
CA HIS A 80 -0.13 7.58 9.64
C HIS A 80 -1.03 7.40 8.41
N PHE A 81 -0.67 8.00 7.28
CA PHE A 81 -1.44 7.90 6.04
C PHE A 81 -1.38 6.49 5.41
N ILE A 82 -0.24 5.81 5.48
CA ILE A 82 -0.13 4.42 5.03
C ILE A 82 -1.00 3.47 5.88
N ILE A 83 -1.02 3.63 7.21
CA ILE A 83 -1.89 2.82 8.08
C ILE A 83 -3.37 3.11 7.79
N ASN A 84 -3.74 4.36 7.52
CA ASN A 84 -5.09 4.73 7.12
C ASN A 84 -5.52 4.02 5.81
N LEU A 85 -4.61 3.85 4.86
CA LEU A 85 -4.87 3.07 3.64
C LEU A 85 -5.13 1.59 3.93
N TYR A 86 -4.41 0.98 4.88
CA TYR A 86 -4.71 -0.38 5.32
C TYR A 86 -6.06 -0.48 6.05
N LEU A 87 -6.41 0.53 6.85
CA LEU A 87 -7.69 0.57 7.56
C LEU A 87 -8.87 0.64 6.59
N VAL A 88 -8.80 1.44 5.53
CA VAL A 88 -9.87 1.53 4.53
C VAL A 88 -9.92 0.30 3.62
N ALA A 89 -8.78 -0.35 3.35
CA ALA A 89 -8.71 -1.56 2.55
C ALA A 89 -9.26 -2.80 3.28
N LEU A 90 -9.04 -2.89 4.60
CA LEU A 90 -9.43 -4.03 5.44
C LEU A 90 -10.21 -3.55 6.68
N PRO A 91 -11.40 -2.95 6.49
CA PRO A 91 -12.12 -2.24 7.56
C PRO A 91 -12.60 -3.15 8.70
N LEU A 92 -12.81 -4.43 8.40
CA LEU A 92 -13.25 -5.43 9.37
C LEU A 92 -12.10 -6.13 10.11
N ALA A 93 -10.85 -5.95 9.66
CA ALA A 93 -9.72 -6.64 10.26
C ALA A 93 -9.44 -6.10 11.66
N SER A 94 -9.18 -6.99 12.62
CA SER A 94 -8.65 -6.59 13.93
C SER A 94 -7.26 -5.97 13.78
N PRO A 95 -6.78 -5.15 14.74
CA PRO A 95 -5.41 -4.62 14.68
C PRO A 95 -4.33 -5.72 14.55
N ASN A 96 -4.52 -6.88 15.21
CA ASN A 96 -3.62 -8.02 15.08
C ASN A 96 -3.63 -8.63 13.67
N THR A 97 -4.82 -8.89 13.14
CA THR A 97 -4.98 -9.43 11.78
C THR A 97 -4.36 -8.50 10.72
N LEU A 98 -4.51 -7.19 10.92
CA LEU A 98 -3.94 -6.19 10.03
C LEU A 98 -2.40 -6.15 10.14
N ALA A 99 -1.87 -6.16 11.37
CA ALA A 99 -0.42 -6.22 11.60
C ALA A 99 0.21 -7.47 10.96
N GLU A 100 -0.37 -8.64 11.19
CA GLU A 100 0.06 -9.90 10.56
C GLU A 100 0.01 -9.83 9.03
N THR A 101 -1.04 -9.21 8.49
CA THR A 101 -1.18 -9.03 7.05
C THR A 101 -0.09 -8.14 6.48
N ILE A 102 0.17 -6.98 7.10
CA ILE A 102 1.25 -6.06 6.70
C ILE A 102 2.60 -6.80 6.73
N CYS A 103 2.93 -7.46 7.84
CA CYS A 103 4.17 -8.21 7.98
C CYS A 103 4.32 -9.28 6.90
N ARG A 104 3.28 -10.12 6.71
CA ARG A 104 3.28 -11.19 5.70
C ARG A 104 3.49 -10.63 4.29
N THR A 105 2.76 -9.57 3.92
CA THR A 105 2.87 -8.99 2.57
C THR A 105 4.22 -8.31 2.35
N PHE A 106 4.76 -7.66 3.39
CA PHE A 106 6.08 -7.04 3.33
C PHE A 106 7.17 -8.09 3.11
N VAL A 107 7.20 -9.14 3.94
CA VAL A 107 8.18 -10.24 3.84
C VAL A 107 8.12 -10.92 2.47
N ALA A 108 6.91 -11.24 1.98
CA ALA A 108 6.75 -11.85 0.66
C ALA A 108 7.27 -10.95 -0.47
N LYS A 109 7.01 -9.64 -0.40
CA LYS A 109 7.51 -8.67 -1.38
C LYS A 109 9.03 -8.50 -1.28
N ASN A 110 9.57 -8.46 -0.07
CA ASN A 110 11.00 -8.35 0.17
C ASN A 110 11.75 -9.56 -0.41
N HIS A 111 11.31 -10.80 -0.14
CA HIS A 111 11.88 -12.01 -0.76
C HIS A 111 11.84 -11.96 -2.30
N THR A 112 10.72 -11.54 -2.87
CA THR A 112 10.60 -11.39 -4.33
C THR A 112 11.57 -10.36 -4.88
N ASN A 113 11.77 -9.23 -4.17
CA ASN A 113 12.71 -8.19 -4.58
C ASN A 113 14.18 -8.67 -4.49
N HIS A 114 14.54 -9.44 -3.46
CA HIS A 114 15.88 -10.03 -3.34
C HIS A 114 16.18 -10.99 -4.48
N ARG A 115 15.27 -11.94 -4.73
CA ARG A 115 15.41 -12.88 -5.86
C ARG A 115 15.61 -12.17 -7.20
N ARG A 116 14.88 -11.07 -7.44
CA ARG A 116 15.07 -10.26 -8.67
C ARG A 116 16.46 -9.64 -8.79
N GLN A 117 17.09 -9.29 -7.67
CA GLN A 117 18.47 -8.77 -7.68
C GLN A 117 19.47 -9.91 -7.89
N ASP A 118 19.26 -11.05 -7.22
CA ASP A 118 20.12 -12.24 -7.29
C ASP A 118 20.12 -12.87 -8.69
N ASP A 119 18.96 -12.91 -9.35
CA ASP A 119 18.77 -13.42 -10.72
C ASP A 119 19.36 -12.48 -11.79
N GLY A 120 20.03 -11.39 -11.37
CA GLY A 120 20.58 -10.37 -12.23
C GLY A 120 19.47 -9.48 -12.77
N TYR A 121 19.25 -8.33 -12.12
CA TYR A 121 18.37 -7.27 -12.59
C TYR A 121 18.92 -6.59 -13.86
N MET A 122 19.27 -7.36 -14.89
CA MET A 122 19.40 -6.86 -16.25
C MET A 122 17.99 -6.59 -16.74
N GLY A 123 17.72 -5.36 -17.20
CA GLY A 123 16.43 -4.91 -17.72
C GLY A 123 16.01 -5.58 -19.03
N HIS A 124 16.06 -6.90 -19.09
CA HIS A 124 15.45 -7.72 -20.12
C HIS A 124 14.36 -8.53 -19.44
N VAL A 125 13.14 -7.98 -19.50
CA VAL A 125 11.96 -8.84 -19.51
C VAL A 125 12.08 -9.70 -20.77
N GLU A 126 12.71 -10.87 -20.65
CA GLU A 126 12.26 -11.98 -21.48
C GLU A 126 10.75 -12.10 -21.23
N ALA A 127 9.98 -12.11 -22.31
CA ALA A 127 8.55 -11.93 -22.30
C ALA A 127 7.85 -13.11 -21.59
N GLU A 128 7.82 -13.06 -20.26
CA GLU A 128 6.77 -13.71 -19.49
C GLU A 128 5.43 -13.10 -19.95
N GLU A 129 4.46 -13.95 -20.25
CA GLU A 129 3.09 -13.62 -20.68
C GLU A 129 2.54 -12.35 -20.01
N PRO A 130 1.69 -11.56 -20.69
CA PRO A 130 1.25 -10.25 -20.22
C PRO A 130 0.74 -10.32 -18.77
N ARG A 131 1.56 -9.86 -17.82
CA ARG A 131 1.24 -9.91 -16.39
C ARG A 131 0.12 -8.96 -15.99
N ARG A 132 -0.31 -8.07 -16.87
CA ARG A 132 -1.36 -7.09 -16.61
C ARG A 132 -2.34 -7.05 -17.75
N CYS A 133 -3.62 -6.95 -17.43
CA CYS A 133 -4.66 -6.66 -18.39
C CYS A 133 -4.30 -5.35 -19.14
N PRO A 134 -4.27 -5.32 -20.47
CA PRO A 134 -3.93 -4.12 -21.23
C PRO A 134 -4.96 -2.98 -21.08
N THR A 135 -6.16 -3.29 -20.58
CA THR A 135 -7.26 -2.33 -20.43
C THR A 135 -7.31 -1.72 -19.03
N CYS A 136 -7.31 -2.54 -17.98
CA CYS A 136 -7.43 -2.05 -16.59
C CYS A 136 -6.12 -2.12 -15.80
N HIS A 137 -5.03 -2.58 -16.42
CA HIS A 137 -3.70 -2.76 -15.84
C HIS A 137 -3.65 -3.62 -14.56
N THR A 138 -4.75 -4.32 -14.25
CA THR A 138 -4.81 -5.27 -13.13
C THR A 138 -3.91 -6.45 -13.43
N ASP A 139 -3.18 -6.90 -12.41
CA ASP A 139 -2.31 -8.07 -12.49
C ASP A 139 -3.16 -9.32 -12.77
N ILE A 140 -2.92 -9.99 -13.90
CA ILE A 140 -3.63 -11.21 -14.31
C ILE A 140 -2.83 -12.48 -13.97
N SER A 141 -1.65 -12.34 -13.35
CA SER A 141 -0.90 -13.50 -12.90
C SER A 141 -1.66 -14.22 -11.77
N PRO A 142 -1.79 -15.56 -11.81
CA PRO A 142 -2.29 -16.32 -10.68
C PRO A 142 -1.24 -16.25 -9.58
N LYS A 143 -1.34 -15.26 -8.68
CA LYS A 143 -0.40 -15.17 -7.57
C LYS A 143 -0.53 -16.44 -6.72
N ALA A 144 0.57 -17.18 -6.62
CA ALA A 144 0.82 -18.17 -5.57
C ALA A 144 0.98 -17.49 -4.20
N THR A 145 0.04 -16.61 -3.84
CA THR A 145 -0.08 -16.05 -2.51
C THR A 145 -1.43 -16.47 -1.99
N ALA A 146 -1.47 -17.15 -0.85
CA ALA A 146 -2.68 -17.61 -0.15
C ALA A 146 -3.60 -16.45 0.35
N PHE A 147 -3.52 -15.27 -0.27
CA PHE A 147 -4.43 -14.17 -0.08
C PHE A 147 -5.54 -14.26 -1.13
N ARG A 148 -6.65 -14.91 -0.77
CA ARG A 148 -7.92 -14.72 -1.48
C ARG A 148 -8.54 -13.44 -0.95
N ALA A 149 -8.38 -12.34 -1.67
CA ALA A 149 -9.34 -11.24 -1.53
C ALA A 149 -10.75 -11.81 -1.79
N PRO A 150 -11.79 -11.40 -1.05
CA PRO A 150 -13.15 -11.83 -1.33
C PRO A 150 -13.45 -11.60 -2.82
N GLU A 151 -13.93 -12.66 -3.48
CA GLU A 151 -14.28 -12.70 -4.89
C GLU A 151 -15.10 -11.48 -5.28
N LEU A 152 -14.46 -10.46 -5.88
CA LEU A 152 -15.09 -9.33 -6.57
C LEU A 152 -13.97 -8.42 -7.10
N ILE A 153 -13.29 -8.81 -8.19
CA ILE A 153 -12.46 -7.86 -8.94
C ILE A 153 -12.82 -7.79 -10.43
N CYS A 154 -13.44 -8.82 -11.03
CA CYS A 154 -14.08 -8.67 -12.33
C CYS A 154 -14.99 -9.88 -12.61
N ASN A 155 -16.29 -9.66 -12.80
CA ASN A 155 -17.25 -10.67 -13.27
C ASN A 155 -17.45 -10.63 -14.80
N GLY A 156 -16.55 -9.97 -15.54
CA GLY A 156 -16.62 -9.89 -17.00
C GLY A 156 -17.77 -9.03 -17.55
N THR A 157 -18.50 -8.28 -16.72
CA THR A 157 -19.68 -7.52 -17.16
C THR A 157 -19.41 -6.05 -17.51
N ARG A 158 -18.17 -5.55 -17.45
CA ARG A 158 -17.85 -4.22 -18.01
C ARG A 158 -17.72 -4.34 -19.52
N GLU A 159 -18.54 -3.58 -20.25
CA GLU A 159 -18.45 -3.47 -21.71
C GLU A 159 -16.99 -3.23 -22.13
N GLY A 160 -16.47 -4.10 -23.01
CA GLY A 160 -15.07 -4.07 -23.48
C GLY A 160 -14.09 -5.01 -22.78
N CYS A 161 -14.49 -5.69 -21.69
CA CYS A 161 -13.65 -6.69 -21.00
C CYS A 161 -13.78 -8.07 -21.65
N LYS A 162 -13.09 -8.33 -22.77
CA LYS A 162 -12.92 -9.70 -23.28
C LYS A 162 -11.76 -10.35 -22.52
N MET A 163 -12.05 -11.36 -21.69
CA MET A 163 -10.97 -12.28 -21.28
C MET A 163 -10.42 -12.91 -22.57
N PRO A 164 -9.09 -12.99 -22.75
CA PRO A 164 -8.56 -13.83 -23.81
C PRO A 164 -9.03 -15.26 -23.53
N ASP A 165 -9.57 -15.93 -24.55
CA ASP A 165 -9.97 -17.34 -24.46
C ASP A 165 -8.76 -18.14 -23.97
N LEU A 166 -8.79 -18.57 -22.71
CA LEU A 166 -7.90 -19.60 -22.21
C LEU A 166 -8.41 -20.94 -22.75
N ALA A 167 -8.22 -21.14 -24.05
CA ALA A 167 -8.49 -22.40 -24.71
C ALA A 167 -7.20 -23.24 -24.77
N SER A 168 -7.22 -24.33 -24.01
CA SER A 168 -6.40 -25.57 -24.06
C SER A 168 -4.89 -25.47 -23.84
#